data_AF-A0A3M1JPT7-F1
#
_entry.id   AF-A0A3M1JPT7-F1
#
_cell.length_a   1.000
_cell.length_b   1.000
_cell.length_c   1.000
_cell.angle_alpha   90.00
_cell.angle_beta   90.00
_cell.angle_gamma   90.00
#
_symmetry.space_group_name_H-M   'P 1'
#
loop_
_entity.id
_entity.type
_entity.pdbx_description
1 polymer ?
#
loop_
_entity_poly.entity_id
_entity_poly.type
_entity_poly.pdbx_seq_one_letter_code
_entity_poly.pdbx_strand_id
1 'polypeptide(L)'
;MPRFLFTTLTLILISCSLWEYEDPSQPLANQPPETYLSLLARDTLYAAVSHVDTTVDPATGATVYDTTWTYDFSGQPDPGMVWDTLEHAFTTITTSRQWLHWWGEDPDGNVIGYYYRWSTDQGWTYTTDEEGLFFVPIQTDLDVFRFQVKAMDQDSLIDETPAELVLPIRNSPPEVSFRYRSNPLLADLPGDTNYTFPTRTFVWDIYDQDGIESVISVYYALDDTCDSCWTTLDAASYSSVTLTGLEPGAHTFYLMVEDIAGARSPIISYPDSTNPDEAHVWVVKPVVGQVLLVDDFPQDQENKALSWYRTILDTVVGADQYSVWEIGDALPFSATDVTANLNYFSSVLWFSAYTQKETYLEASSSITSYVMSGGNFFIDAPDLKDSTFTWFPLQSSTVLNPSGRLFPGRRLISDIRPDLDLEISQLIAIRVKSFVPDSSAFEILRGLYHMAEPQSGDAWTGTPTVASLGQFRVSPTTLSGKIVLMSLPIHNGIRPIMEGNGSAGAFISYLLREEFQP
;
A
#
# COMPACT_ATOMS: atom_id res chain seq x y z
N MET A 1 26.54 -32.05 83.93
CA MET A 1 26.54 -30.84 84.80
C MET A 1 25.94 -29.69 83.99
N PRO A 2 25.11 -28.84 84.61
CA PRO A 2 23.65 -28.83 84.37
C PRO A 2 23.10 -27.47 83.93
N ARG A 3 21.84 -27.40 83.42
CA ARG A 3 20.71 -26.69 84.08
C ARG A 3 19.53 -26.33 83.16
N PHE A 4 18.34 -26.68 83.69
CA PHE A 4 17.04 -25.96 83.65
C PHE A 4 16.33 -25.76 82.30
N LEU A 5 15.00 -25.81 82.22
CA LEU A 5 13.94 -26.41 83.03
C LEU A 5 12.68 -26.31 82.16
N PHE A 6 12.01 -27.45 82.02
CA PHE A 6 10.69 -27.62 81.46
C PHE A 6 9.67 -26.91 82.40
N THR A 7 9.20 -25.71 82.05
CA THR A 7 7.99 -25.12 82.65
C THR A 7 7.55 -23.93 81.83
N THR A 8 6.52 -24.12 80.99
CA THR A 8 5.41 -23.21 80.64
C THR A 8 4.84 -23.52 79.25
N LEU A 9 4.26 -24.70 79.10
CA LEU A 9 3.31 -25.02 78.02
C LEU A 9 1.90 -25.08 78.64
N THR A 10 1.44 -23.96 79.22
CA THR A 10 0.04 -23.80 79.68
C THR A 10 -0.28 -22.32 79.95
N LEU A 11 -0.19 -21.48 78.93
CA LEU A 11 -0.83 -20.16 78.91
C LEU A 11 -0.94 -19.65 77.46
N ILE A 12 -1.29 -20.55 76.54
CA ILE A 12 -1.99 -20.19 75.31
C ILE A 12 -3.46 -20.36 75.69
N LEU A 13 -4.20 -19.26 75.84
CA LEU A 13 -5.66 -19.15 75.62
C LEU A 13 -6.25 -17.78 76.04
N ILE A 14 -5.48 -16.81 76.57
CA ILE A 14 -6.02 -15.46 76.93
C ILE A 14 -5.07 -14.31 76.58
N SER A 15 -4.58 -14.23 75.34
CA SER A 15 -3.86 -13.02 74.91
C SER A 15 -4.01 -12.67 73.44
N CYS A 16 -5.12 -13.09 72.80
CA CYS A 16 -5.54 -12.50 71.53
C CYS A 16 -6.43 -11.28 71.81
N SER A 17 -5.90 -10.25 72.48
CA SER A 17 -6.55 -8.92 72.64
C SER A 17 -5.70 -7.96 73.49
N LEU A 18 -4.39 -7.84 73.24
CA LEU A 18 -3.54 -6.99 74.10
C LEU A 18 -2.61 -6.04 73.36
N TRP A 19 -2.79 -5.89 72.05
CA TRP A 19 -2.22 -4.81 71.24
C TRP A 19 -3.21 -4.36 70.15
N GLU A 20 -4.49 -4.17 70.52
CA GLU A 20 -5.26 -3.11 69.87
C GLU A 20 -4.73 -1.82 70.49
N TYR A 21 -3.79 -1.18 69.79
CA TYR A 21 -3.53 0.22 70.06
C TYR A 21 -4.80 0.94 69.64
N GLU A 22 -5.48 1.62 70.56
CA GLU A 22 -6.33 2.75 70.16
C GLU A 22 -5.35 3.77 69.56
N ASP A 23 -5.24 3.78 68.22
CA ASP A 23 -4.56 4.86 67.54
C ASP A 23 -5.33 6.15 67.86
N PRO A 24 -4.74 7.11 68.59
CA PRO A 24 -5.39 8.37 68.90
C PRO A 24 -5.36 9.34 67.72
N SER A 25 -4.91 8.89 66.53
CA SER A 25 -5.20 9.62 65.30
C SER A 25 -6.72 9.74 65.19
N GLN A 26 -7.22 10.98 65.36
CA GLN A 26 -8.57 11.25 64.90
C GLN A 26 -8.56 10.88 63.42
N PRO A 27 -9.48 10.01 62.94
CA PRO A 27 -9.62 9.83 61.51
C PRO A 27 -9.76 11.22 60.93
N LEU A 28 -8.88 11.54 59.97
CA LEU A 28 -9.01 12.79 59.23
C LEU A 28 -10.46 12.85 58.74
N ALA A 29 -11.09 13.99 58.95
CA ALA A 29 -12.48 14.15 58.53
C ALA A 29 -12.51 14.00 57.01
N ASN A 30 -13.40 13.12 56.52
CA ASN A 30 -13.58 12.82 55.09
C ASN A 30 -13.51 14.11 54.25
N GLN A 31 -12.47 14.22 53.44
CA GLN A 31 -12.12 15.39 52.64
C GLN A 31 -12.02 14.99 51.17
N PRO A 32 -12.50 15.84 50.24
CA PRO A 32 -12.34 15.57 48.82
C PRO A 32 -10.85 15.61 48.43
N PRO A 33 -10.46 14.86 47.38
CA PRO A 33 -9.10 14.88 46.87
C PRO A 33 -8.77 16.20 46.16
N GLU A 34 -7.49 16.52 46.05
CA GLU A 34 -6.97 17.64 45.25
C GLU A 34 -6.36 17.13 43.94
N THR A 35 -6.62 17.82 42.83
CA THR A 35 -6.16 17.42 41.49
C THR A 35 -5.05 18.33 40.99
N TYR A 36 -4.04 17.73 40.38
CA TYR A 36 -2.89 18.40 39.81
C TYR A 36 -2.71 18.00 38.34
N LEU A 37 -2.31 18.97 37.51
CA LEU A 37 -2.07 18.77 36.08
C LEU A 37 -0.62 19.11 35.73
N SER A 38 0.08 18.18 35.08
CA SER A 38 1.47 18.38 34.63
C SER A 38 1.51 19.00 33.24
N LEU A 39 1.37 20.32 33.22
CA LEU A 39 1.75 21.22 32.13
C LEU A 39 1.47 22.62 32.69
N LEU A 40 2.48 23.21 33.35
CA LEU A 40 2.27 24.44 34.10
C LEU A 40 2.22 25.66 33.15
N ALA A 41 1.03 25.98 32.65
CA ALA A 41 0.72 27.30 32.11
C ALA A 41 0.57 28.28 33.27
N ARG A 42 1.46 29.27 33.36
CA ARG A 42 1.42 30.33 34.39
C ARG A 42 1.09 31.71 33.83
N ASP A 43 0.91 31.81 32.52
CA ASP A 43 0.68 33.07 31.83
C ASP A 43 -0.81 33.34 31.66
N THR A 44 -1.15 34.60 31.37
CA THR A 44 -2.52 35.05 31.09
C THR A 44 -2.61 35.36 29.59
N LEU A 45 -3.58 34.78 28.90
CA LEU A 45 -3.89 35.09 27.51
C LEU A 45 -5.03 36.13 27.47
N TYR A 46 -4.87 37.16 26.65
CA TYR A 46 -5.92 38.17 26.45
C TYR A 46 -6.72 37.85 25.19
N ALA A 47 -8.04 37.88 25.28
CA ALA A 47 -8.95 37.67 24.15
C ALA A 47 -9.91 38.85 24.00
N ALA A 48 -10.19 39.30 22.79
CA ALA A 48 -11.18 40.33 22.54
C ALA A 48 -12.02 40.00 21.31
N VAL A 49 -13.28 40.43 21.31
CA VAL A 49 -14.14 40.31 20.13
C VAL A 49 -13.70 41.34 19.10
N SER A 50 -13.24 40.87 17.95
CA SER A 50 -12.74 41.70 16.85
C SER A 50 -13.85 42.11 15.90
N HIS A 51 -14.80 41.20 15.64
CA HIS A 51 -15.96 41.47 14.79
C HIS A 51 -17.19 40.68 15.25
N VAL A 52 -18.38 41.25 15.02
CA VAL A 52 -19.66 40.57 15.22
C VAL A 52 -20.38 40.58 13.88
N ASP A 53 -20.29 39.47 13.16
CA ASP A 53 -21.02 39.26 11.92
C ASP A 53 -22.49 39.01 12.23
N THR A 54 -23.35 39.75 11.54
CA THR A 54 -24.80 39.65 11.73
C THR A 54 -25.41 39.07 10.46
N THR A 55 -25.83 37.82 10.51
CA THR A 55 -26.53 37.15 9.40
C THR A 55 -27.99 36.90 9.78
N VAL A 56 -28.89 36.92 8.80
CA VAL A 56 -30.31 36.61 9.03
C VAL A 56 -30.57 35.24 8.45
N ASP A 57 -30.99 34.30 9.29
CA ASP A 57 -31.39 32.96 8.87
C ASP A 57 -32.53 33.07 7.82
N PRO A 58 -32.31 32.62 6.57
CA PRO A 58 -33.30 32.71 5.51
C PRO A 58 -34.59 31.92 5.78
N ALA A 59 -34.55 30.90 6.63
CA ALA A 59 -35.67 30.03 6.95
C ALA A 59 -36.50 30.51 8.15
N THR A 60 -35.85 31.09 9.16
CA THR A 60 -36.51 31.49 10.42
C THR A 60 -36.63 33.00 10.61
N GLY A 61 -35.90 33.80 9.82
CA GLY A 61 -35.83 35.26 9.98
C GLY A 61 -35.10 35.71 11.25
N ALA A 62 -34.48 34.79 11.99
CA ALA A 62 -33.72 35.09 13.19
C ALA A 62 -32.37 35.72 12.84
N THR A 63 -31.98 36.74 13.59
CA THR A 63 -30.65 37.32 13.50
C THR A 63 -29.66 36.44 14.25
N VAL A 64 -28.72 35.85 13.52
CA VAL A 64 -27.59 35.07 14.02
C VAL A 64 -26.40 36.01 14.15
N TYR A 65 -25.80 36.02 15.34
CA TYR A 65 -24.58 36.77 15.62
C TYR A 65 -23.43 35.77 15.66
N ASP A 66 -22.46 35.95 14.77
CA ASP A 66 -21.19 35.22 14.78
C ASP A 66 -20.09 36.16 15.29
N THR A 67 -19.27 35.69 16.22
CA THR A 67 -18.27 36.52 16.90
C THR A 67 -16.88 36.03 16.56
N THR A 68 -16.09 36.87 15.88
CA THR A 68 -14.67 36.61 15.65
C THR A 68 -13.86 37.14 16.82
N TRP A 69 -12.90 36.33 17.31
CA TRP A 69 -12.02 36.69 18.41
C TRP A 69 -10.60 37.00 17.92
N THR A 70 -9.94 37.94 18.60
CA THR A 70 -8.52 38.24 18.47
C THR A 70 -7.83 37.94 19.79
N TYR A 71 -6.72 37.22 19.72
CA TYR A 71 -5.91 36.84 20.89
C TYR A 71 -4.59 37.58 20.90
N ASP A 72 -4.17 38.08 22.06
CA ASP A 72 -2.88 38.75 22.26
C ASP A 72 -2.00 37.96 23.23
N PHE A 73 -0.86 37.50 22.72
CA PHE A 73 0.15 36.72 23.42
C PHE A 73 1.25 37.58 24.05
N SER A 74 1.25 38.91 23.80
CA SER A 74 2.36 39.81 24.13
C SER A 74 2.25 40.50 25.49
N GLY A 75 1.25 40.13 26.29
CA GLY A 75 1.14 40.53 27.71
C GLY A 75 0.74 41.99 27.97
N GLN A 76 0.56 42.81 26.92
CA GLN A 76 0.08 44.19 27.07
C GLN A 76 -0.90 44.57 25.94
N PRO A 77 -2.22 44.34 26.14
CA PRO A 77 -3.22 44.57 25.11
C PRO A 77 -3.48 46.07 24.84
N ASP A 78 -3.97 46.39 23.63
CA ASP A 78 -4.28 47.76 23.21
C ASP A 78 -5.38 48.36 24.13
N PRO A 79 -5.13 49.52 24.77
CA PRO A 79 -6.11 50.21 25.61
C PRO A 79 -7.41 50.60 24.90
N GLY A 80 -7.46 50.57 23.56
CA GLY A 80 -8.63 50.88 22.75
C GLY A 80 -9.67 49.76 22.65
N MET A 81 -9.39 48.55 23.12
CA MET A 81 -10.29 47.38 23.03
C MET A 81 -10.68 46.85 24.43
N VAL A 82 -11.83 46.19 24.52
CA VAL A 82 -12.26 45.48 25.74
C VAL A 82 -11.76 44.05 25.66
N TRP A 83 -10.88 43.69 26.58
CA TRP A 83 -10.23 42.38 26.64
C TRP A 83 -10.77 41.55 27.80
N ASP A 84 -10.95 40.26 27.55
CA ASP A 84 -11.13 39.22 28.55
C ASP A 84 -9.78 38.58 28.88
N THR A 85 -9.63 38.11 30.12
CA THR A 85 -8.41 37.48 30.63
C THR A 85 -8.64 35.99 30.84
N LEU A 86 -7.88 35.16 30.12
CA LEU A 86 -7.86 33.72 30.28
C LEU A 86 -6.65 33.34 31.14
N GLU A 87 -6.89 33.13 32.43
CA GLU A 87 -5.88 32.66 33.37
C GLU A 87 -5.43 31.22 33.03
N HIS A 88 -4.20 30.85 33.41
CA HIS A 88 -3.61 29.53 33.15
C HIS A 88 -3.52 29.16 31.66
N ALA A 89 -3.24 30.16 30.81
CA ALA A 89 -3.07 29.99 29.38
C ALA A 89 -1.60 30.02 28.98
N PHE A 90 -1.23 29.23 27.98
CA PHE A 90 0.09 29.39 27.36
C PHE A 90 0.08 30.57 26.38
N THR A 91 1.17 31.33 26.34
CA THR A 91 1.41 32.33 25.29
C THR A 91 2.08 31.72 24.05
N THR A 92 2.58 30.50 24.17
CA THR A 92 3.17 29.74 23.05
C THR A 92 2.09 28.88 22.39
N ILE A 93 1.95 29.03 21.08
CA ILE A 93 0.98 28.28 20.27
C ILE A 93 1.37 26.80 20.19
N THR A 94 0.40 25.91 20.38
CA THR A 94 0.56 24.45 20.33
C THR A 94 -0.21 23.82 19.16
N THR A 95 0.05 22.54 18.86
CA THR A 95 -0.67 21.77 17.82
C THR A 95 -1.96 21.16 18.34
N SER A 96 -2.84 20.67 17.49
CA SER A 96 -4.13 20.10 17.89
C SER A 96 -3.99 18.77 18.65
N ARG A 97 -2.86 18.08 18.43
CA ARG A 97 -2.45 16.88 19.18
C ARG A 97 -1.83 17.26 20.52
N GLN A 98 -2.47 16.84 21.61
CA GLN A 98 -2.11 17.21 22.99
C GLN A 98 -1.88 15.97 23.86
N TRP A 99 -0.69 15.83 24.45
CA TRP A 99 -0.39 14.79 25.42
C TRP A 99 -0.34 15.41 26.81
N LEU A 100 -1.31 15.08 27.65
CA LEU A 100 -1.50 15.65 28.99
C LEU A 100 -1.33 14.56 30.04
N HIS A 101 -0.76 14.91 31.21
CA HIS A 101 -0.74 14.02 32.38
C HIS A 101 -1.22 14.76 33.63
N TRP A 102 -1.93 14.05 34.50
CA TRP A 102 -2.54 14.55 35.73
C TRP A 102 -2.37 13.54 36.86
N TRP A 103 -2.42 14.01 38.10
CA TRP A 103 -2.45 13.16 39.29
C TRP A 103 -3.32 13.80 40.36
N GLY A 104 -3.77 13.02 41.33
CA GLY A 104 -4.52 13.52 42.47
C GLY A 104 -3.88 13.09 43.78
N GLU A 105 -4.07 13.92 44.80
CA GLU A 105 -3.66 13.62 46.17
C GLU A 105 -4.89 13.69 47.07
N ASP A 106 -5.11 12.63 47.84
CA ASP A 106 -6.19 12.56 48.82
C ASP A 106 -5.56 12.66 50.23
N PRO A 107 -5.88 13.69 51.03
CA PRO A 107 -5.33 13.86 52.37
C PRO A 107 -5.67 12.73 53.34
N ASP A 108 -6.79 12.04 53.16
CA ASP A 108 -7.28 11.02 54.09
C ASP A 108 -7.48 9.63 53.48
N GLY A 109 -7.19 9.47 52.20
CA GLY A 109 -7.27 8.19 51.50
C GLY A 109 -6.48 8.10 50.20
N ASN A 110 -7.12 7.54 49.17
CA ASN A 110 -6.56 7.26 47.85
C ASN A 110 -7.51 7.74 46.76
N VAL A 111 -6.93 8.36 45.73
CA VAL A 111 -7.66 8.65 44.50
C VAL A 111 -7.94 7.35 43.74
N ILE A 112 -9.21 7.10 43.41
CA ILE A 112 -9.65 5.91 42.67
C ILE A 112 -9.95 6.19 41.20
N GLY A 113 -9.92 7.45 40.77
CA GLY A 113 -10.01 7.83 39.36
C GLY A 113 -10.22 9.33 39.16
N TYR A 114 -10.43 9.71 37.90
CA TYR A 114 -10.47 11.07 37.43
C TYR A 114 -11.65 11.29 36.50
N TYR A 115 -12.16 12.52 36.48
CA TYR A 115 -13.07 13.01 35.45
C TYR A 115 -12.38 14.12 34.67
N TYR A 116 -12.35 14.03 33.35
CA TYR A 116 -11.84 15.10 32.50
C TYR A 116 -12.88 15.55 31.47
N ARG A 117 -12.69 16.75 30.91
CA ARG A 117 -13.44 17.28 29.76
C ARG A 117 -12.69 18.39 29.04
N TRP A 118 -12.98 18.55 27.77
CA TRP A 118 -12.65 19.73 26.97
C TRP A 118 -13.81 20.73 26.94
N SER A 119 -13.54 21.99 26.59
CA SER A 119 -14.55 23.03 26.40
C SER A 119 -15.60 22.68 25.34
N THR A 120 -15.28 21.78 24.42
CA THR A 120 -16.16 21.29 23.36
C THR A 120 -17.03 20.10 23.78
N ASP A 121 -16.71 19.44 24.91
CA ASP A 121 -17.42 18.25 25.36
C ASP A 121 -18.76 18.60 26.01
N GLN A 122 -19.76 17.73 25.80
CA GLN A 122 -21.10 17.89 26.40
C GLN A 122 -21.17 17.40 27.86
N GLY A 123 -20.13 16.74 28.38
CA GLY A 123 -20.12 16.12 29.71
C GLY A 123 -18.71 15.74 30.18
N TRP A 124 -18.61 15.17 31.38
CA TRP A 124 -17.36 14.68 31.94
C TRP A 124 -17.13 13.21 31.57
N THR A 125 -15.89 12.87 31.21
CA THR A 125 -15.46 11.50 30.92
C THR A 125 -14.69 10.94 32.12
N TYR A 126 -15.09 9.77 32.61
CA TYR A 126 -14.39 9.09 33.70
C TYR A 126 -13.21 8.26 33.16
N THR A 127 -12.08 8.28 33.85
CA THR A 127 -10.92 7.43 33.58
C THR A 127 -10.19 7.08 34.88
N THR A 128 -9.45 5.98 34.88
CA THR A 128 -8.48 5.64 35.93
C THR A 128 -7.05 5.97 35.52
N ASP A 129 -6.85 6.39 34.28
CA ASP A 129 -5.53 6.72 33.74
C ASP A 129 -5.09 8.11 34.23
N GLU A 130 -3.78 8.29 34.36
CA GLU A 130 -3.11 9.53 34.78
C GLU A 130 -2.53 10.31 33.59
N GLU A 131 -2.78 9.85 32.37
CA GLU A 131 -2.36 10.51 31.14
C GLU A 131 -3.37 10.28 30.01
N GLY A 132 -3.35 11.17 29.02
CA GLY A 132 -4.20 11.08 27.85
C GLY A 132 -3.58 11.76 26.64
N LEU A 133 -3.68 11.11 25.48
CA LEU A 133 -3.40 11.71 24.18
C LEU A 133 -4.72 12.13 23.54
N PHE A 134 -4.87 13.43 23.31
CA PHE A 134 -6.07 14.03 22.75
C PHE A 134 -5.79 14.62 21.37
N PHE A 135 -6.78 14.52 20.50
CA PHE A 135 -6.81 15.18 19.19
C PHE A 135 -7.96 16.17 19.24
N VAL A 136 -7.64 17.45 19.40
CA VAL A 136 -8.64 18.50 19.53
C VAL A 136 -9.07 18.92 18.12
N PRO A 137 -10.32 18.70 17.70
CA PRO A 137 -10.75 19.02 16.35
C PRO A 137 -10.88 20.54 16.20
N ILE A 138 -9.80 21.18 15.75
CA ILE A 138 -9.78 22.60 15.43
C ILE A 138 -10.43 22.83 14.06
N GLN A 139 -11.41 23.72 13.98
CA GLN A 139 -12.14 24.02 12.73
C GLN A 139 -11.70 25.36 12.09
N THR A 140 -10.67 25.99 12.65
CA THR A 140 -10.14 27.29 12.23
C THR A 140 -8.61 27.27 12.27
N ASP A 141 -7.96 28.30 11.74
CA ASP A 141 -6.50 28.38 11.75
C ASP A 141 -5.92 28.46 13.18
N LEU A 142 -6.63 29.08 14.12
CA LEU A 142 -6.21 29.28 15.51
C LEU A 142 -7.45 29.36 16.41
N ASP A 143 -7.49 28.54 17.45
CA ASP A 143 -8.56 28.54 18.45
C ASP A 143 -8.00 28.27 19.85
N VAL A 144 -8.78 28.58 20.88
CA VAL A 144 -8.39 28.44 22.28
C VAL A 144 -9.27 27.42 22.98
N PHE A 145 -8.66 26.33 23.43
CA PHE A 145 -9.34 25.24 24.11
C PHE A 145 -9.04 25.21 25.60
N ARG A 146 -10.01 24.76 26.39
CA ARG A 146 -9.89 24.62 27.84
C ARG A 146 -10.04 23.16 28.22
N PHE A 147 -9.03 22.60 28.88
CA PHE A 147 -9.05 21.25 29.44
C PHE A 147 -9.25 21.34 30.95
N GLN A 148 -10.13 20.51 31.50
CA GLN A 148 -10.37 20.43 32.94
C GLN A 148 -10.31 18.98 33.40
N VAL A 149 -9.70 18.74 34.56
CA VAL A 149 -9.63 17.42 35.19
C VAL A 149 -9.85 17.53 36.70
N LYS A 150 -10.53 16.55 37.29
CA LYS A 150 -10.81 16.47 38.73
C LYS A 150 -10.75 15.04 39.25
N ALA A 151 -10.16 14.84 40.40
CA ALA A 151 -9.98 13.56 41.07
C ALA A 151 -11.25 13.14 41.84
N MET A 152 -11.39 11.83 42.06
CA MET A 152 -12.42 11.21 42.88
C MET A 152 -11.77 10.18 43.82
N ASP A 153 -12.12 10.24 45.11
CA ASP A 153 -11.59 9.34 46.15
C ASP A 153 -12.42 8.06 46.34
N GLN A 154 -11.94 7.15 47.21
CA GLN A 154 -12.66 5.91 47.53
C GLN A 154 -14.04 6.11 48.16
N ASP A 155 -14.28 7.27 48.76
CA ASP A 155 -15.53 7.65 49.42
C ASP A 155 -16.50 8.36 48.46
N SER A 156 -16.15 8.40 47.17
CA SER A 156 -16.90 9.03 46.07
C SER A 156 -17.07 10.53 46.21
N LEU A 157 -16.20 11.21 46.97
CA LEU A 157 -16.09 12.66 46.90
C LEU A 157 -15.24 13.03 45.69
N ILE A 158 -15.52 14.22 45.16
CA ILE A 158 -14.90 14.75 43.95
C ILE A 158 -14.27 16.09 44.30
N ASP A 159 -13.10 16.36 43.74
CA ASP A 159 -12.47 17.68 43.83
C ASP A 159 -13.44 18.78 43.34
N GLU A 160 -13.74 19.74 44.22
CA GLU A 160 -14.63 20.87 43.93
C GLU A 160 -13.96 21.96 43.07
N THR A 161 -12.63 21.90 42.96
CA THR A 161 -11.78 22.83 42.22
C THR A 161 -11.00 22.11 41.12
N PRO A 162 -11.63 21.81 39.97
CA PRO A 162 -10.95 21.12 38.89
C PRO A 162 -9.66 21.82 38.47
N ALA A 163 -8.60 21.06 38.27
CA ALA A 163 -7.39 21.55 37.64
C ALA A 163 -7.70 21.91 36.17
N GLU A 164 -7.21 23.06 35.74
CA GLU A 164 -7.58 23.64 34.45
C GLU A 164 -6.37 24.10 33.65
N LEU A 165 -6.48 23.96 32.32
CA LEU A 165 -5.46 24.36 31.35
C LEU A 165 -6.09 25.03 30.15
N VAL A 166 -5.56 26.17 29.74
CA VAL A 166 -5.96 26.87 28.52
C VAL A 166 -4.86 26.77 27.47
N LEU A 167 -5.21 26.26 26.29
CA LEU A 167 -4.30 25.96 25.20
C LEU A 167 -4.72 26.75 23.95
N PRO A 168 -3.92 27.74 23.50
CA PRO A 168 -4.03 28.22 22.13
C PRO A 168 -3.45 27.16 21.18
N ILE A 169 -4.31 26.67 20.30
CA ILE A 169 -3.99 25.64 19.32
C ILE A 169 -4.07 26.27 17.94
N ARG A 170 -3.04 26.08 17.13
CA ARG A 170 -3.02 26.51 15.73
C ARG A 170 -2.95 25.30 14.83
N ASN A 171 -3.78 25.30 13.81
CA ASN A 171 -3.83 24.26 12.81
C ASN A 171 -2.53 24.24 11.97
N SER A 172 -1.99 23.06 11.72
CA SER A 172 -0.92 22.81 10.77
C SER A 172 -1.50 22.29 9.45
N PRO A 173 -1.04 22.79 8.29
CA PRO A 173 -1.47 22.22 7.03
C PRO A 173 -0.93 20.79 6.86
N PRO A 174 -1.71 19.88 6.27
CA PRO A 174 -1.28 18.51 6.02
C PRO A 174 -0.23 18.43 4.91
N GLU A 175 0.48 17.30 4.87
CA GLU A 175 1.43 16.91 3.84
C GLU A 175 0.96 15.63 3.13
N VAL A 176 1.20 15.56 1.82
CA VAL A 176 0.92 14.37 1.02
C VAL A 176 2.11 14.03 0.13
N SER A 177 2.37 12.74 -0.03
CA SER A 177 3.40 12.22 -0.93
C SER A 177 2.93 10.94 -1.61
N PHE A 178 3.42 10.66 -2.81
CA PHE A 178 3.22 9.34 -3.40
C PHE A 178 3.95 8.30 -2.54
N ARG A 179 3.32 7.15 -2.33
CA ARG A 179 3.90 6.09 -1.51
C ARG A 179 5.25 5.67 -2.08
N TYR A 180 6.22 5.41 -1.21
CA TYR A 180 7.57 5.06 -1.62
C TYR A 180 7.59 3.94 -2.69
N ARG A 181 8.21 4.22 -3.85
CA ARG A 181 8.30 3.33 -5.02
C ARG A 181 6.96 2.92 -5.64
N SER A 182 5.88 3.65 -5.37
CA SER A 182 4.61 3.43 -6.06
C SER A 182 4.63 3.94 -7.51
N ASN A 183 5.43 4.98 -7.77
CA ASN A 183 5.70 5.47 -9.12
C ASN A 183 6.92 4.76 -9.74
N PRO A 184 6.91 4.52 -11.07
CA PRO A 184 8.03 3.95 -11.82
C PRO A 184 9.30 4.80 -11.71
N LEU A 185 10.40 4.16 -11.32
CA LEU A 185 11.72 4.78 -11.26
C LEU A 185 12.34 4.83 -12.66
N LEU A 186 13.10 5.90 -12.94
CA LEU A 186 13.81 6.07 -14.20
C LEU A 186 14.80 4.92 -14.47
N ALA A 187 15.41 4.39 -13.41
CA ALA A 187 16.35 3.27 -13.49
C ALA A 187 15.69 1.96 -13.97
N ASP A 188 14.37 1.82 -13.81
CA ASP A 188 13.64 0.61 -14.19
C ASP A 188 13.03 0.72 -15.59
N LEU A 189 13.14 1.88 -16.26
CA LEU A 189 12.52 2.17 -17.55
C LEU A 189 13.55 2.21 -18.68
N PRO A 190 13.16 1.85 -19.92
CA PRO A 190 14.03 1.96 -21.08
C PRO A 190 14.33 3.41 -21.52
N GLY A 191 13.71 4.41 -20.87
CA GLY A 191 13.86 5.83 -21.14
C GLY A 191 13.16 6.68 -20.08
N ASP A 192 13.00 7.98 -20.33
CA ASP A 192 12.37 8.93 -19.41
C ASP A 192 10.83 8.88 -19.35
N THR A 193 10.23 8.08 -20.23
CA THR A 193 8.80 8.01 -20.43
C THR A 193 8.25 6.70 -19.88
N ASN A 194 7.30 6.80 -18.95
CA ASN A 194 6.51 5.67 -18.49
C ASN A 194 5.28 5.47 -19.39
N TYR A 195 5.09 4.23 -19.86
CA TYR A 195 3.95 3.85 -20.68
C TYR A 195 3.00 2.95 -19.89
N THR A 196 1.70 3.28 -19.90
CA THR A 196 0.64 2.42 -19.34
C THR A 196 -0.42 2.12 -20.39
N PHE A 197 -1.26 1.12 -20.15
CA PHE A 197 -2.55 1.01 -20.83
C PHE A 197 -3.59 1.90 -20.11
N PRO A 198 -4.88 1.90 -20.51
CA PRO A 198 -5.91 2.78 -19.95
C PRO A 198 -6.26 2.59 -18.46
N THR A 199 -5.46 1.86 -17.70
CA THR A 199 -5.58 1.71 -16.24
C THR A 199 -4.29 2.10 -15.55
N ARG A 200 -4.39 2.88 -14.48
CA ARG A 200 -3.28 3.18 -13.57
C ARG A 200 -3.78 3.43 -12.15
N THR A 201 -3.07 2.88 -11.17
CA THR A 201 -3.32 3.13 -9.75
C THR A 201 -2.29 4.10 -9.20
N PHE A 202 -2.76 5.13 -8.50
CA PHE A 202 -1.94 6.04 -7.71
C PHE A 202 -2.14 5.73 -6.22
N VAL A 203 -1.05 5.70 -5.47
CA VAL A 203 -1.04 5.37 -4.04
C VAL A 203 -0.26 6.45 -3.31
N TRP A 204 -0.78 6.92 -2.18
CA TRP A 204 -0.20 8.03 -1.44
C TRP A 204 -0.17 7.75 0.06
N ASP A 205 0.70 8.50 0.73
CA ASP A 205 0.79 8.57 2.18
C ASP A 205 0.54 10.03 2.60
N ILE A 206 -0.24 10.20 3.67
CA ILE A 206 -0.63 11.49 4.23
C ILE A 206 -0.01 11.60 5.62
N TYR A 207 0.45 12.79 5.96
CA TYR A 207 0.94 13.12 7.28
C TYR A 207 0.37 14.48 7.70
N ASP A 208 -0.03 14.58 8.96
CA ASP A 208 -0.39 15.84 9.58
C ASP A 208 0.16 15.86 11.01
N GLN A 209 0.73 17.00 11.40
CA GLN A 209 1.27 17.20 12.74
C GLN A 209 0.13 17.21 13.79
N ASP A 210 -1.06 17.62 13.36
CA ASP A 210 -2.29 17.66 14.15
C ASP A 210 -2.96 16.29 14.30
N GLY A 211 -2.45 15.26 13.61
CA GLY A 211 -2.98 13.90 13.62
C GLY A 211 -3.65 13.57 12.30
N ILE A 212 -3.53 12.33 11.83
CA ILE A 212 -4.03 11.95 10.51
C ILE A 212 -5.56 12.09 10.41
N GLU A 213 -6.24 12.01 11.54
CA GLU A 213 -7.69 12.14 11.70
C GLU A 213 -8.19 13.57 11.44
N SER A 214 -7.31 14.59 11.44
CA SER A 214 -7.68 15.97 11.03
C SER A 214 -7.91 16.06 9.52
N VAL A 215 -7.29 15.18 8.73
CA VAL A 215 -7.38 15.19 7.28
C VAL A 215 -8.67 14.51 6.85
N ILE A 216 -9.57 15.27 6.24
CA ILE A 216 -10.91 14.80 5.89
C ILE A 216 -11.11 14.58 4.39
N SER A 217 -10.34 15.28 3.55
CA SER A 217 -10.54 15.25 2.10
C SER A 217 -9.24 15.04 1.35
N VAL A 218 -9.29 14.18 0.34
CA VAL A 218 -8.27 14.04 -0.70
C VAL A 218 -8.86 14.55 -2.00
N TYR A 219 -8.13 15.41 -2.69
CA TYR A 219 -8.51 15.92 -4.01
C TYR A 219 -7.52 15.43 -5.04
N TYR A 220 -8.03 14.86 -6.13
CA TYR A 220 -7.21 14.55 -7.30
C TYR A 220 -7.79 15.15 -8.57
N ALA A 221 -6.92 15.45 -9.53
CA ALA A 221 -7.30 15.91 -10.86
C ALA A 221 -6.42 15.25 -11.92
N LEU A 222 -6.94 15.17 -13.15
CA LEU A 222 -6.21 14.66 -14.31
C LEU A 222 -6.07 15.79 -15.33
N ASP A 223 -4.84 16.03 -15.77
CA ASP A 223 -4.37 16.97 -16.79
C ASP A 223 -4.57 18.47 -16.52
N ASP A 224 -5.57 18.87 -15.72
CA ASP A 224 -5.87 20.26 -15.40
C ASP A 224 -6.24 20.42 -13.91
N THR A 225 -5.74 21.48 -13.27
CA THR A 225 -5.97 21.83 -11.86
C THR A 225 -7.01 22.94 -11.68
N CYS A 226 -7.81 23.21 -12.70
CA CYS A 226 -8.93 24.14 -12.66
C CYS A 226 -9.87 23.88 -11.46
N ASP A 227 -10.56 24.91 -10.95
CA ASP A 227 -11.41 24.79 -9.75
C ASP A 227 -12.49 23.70 -9.86
N SER A 228 -12.99 23.42 -11.07
CA SER A 228 -14.00 22.38 -11.32
C SER A 228 -13.43 21.02 -11.73
N CYS A 229 -12.11 20.87 -11.83
CA CYS A 229 -11.43 19.67 -12.32
C CYS A 229 -11.17 18.64 -11.21
N TRP A 230 -11.27 19.06 -9.95
CA TRP A 230 -10.97 18.23 -8.79
C TRP A 230 -12.08 17.24 -8.47
N THR A 231 -11.70 15.99 -8.26
CA THR A 231 -12.54 14.95 -7.67
C THR A 231 -12.17 14.76 -6.20
N THR A 232 -13.17 14.77 -5.33
CA THR A 232 -12.98 14.63 -3.88
C THR A 232 -13.21 13.18 -3.44
N LEU A 233 -12.32 12.70 -2.59
CA LEU A 233 -12.40 11.43 -1.87
C LEU A 233 -12.34 11.68 -0.35
N ASP A 234 -12.96 10.80 0.42
CA ASP A 234 -12.84 10.80 1.88
C ASP A 234 -11.45 10.29 2.30
N ALA A 235 -10.68 11.11 2.97
CA ALA A 235 -9.30 10.78 3.36
C ALA A 235 -9.22 9.59 4.32
N ALA A 236 -10.25 9.35 5.15
CA ALA A 236 -10.30 8.21 6.04
C ALA A 236 -10.50 6.88 5.30
N SER A 237 -11.10 6.93 4.11
CA SER A 237 -11.46 5.75 3.33
C SER A 237 -10.47 5.41 2.21
N TYR A 238 -9.65 6.37 1.76
CA TYR A 238 -8.83 6.23 0.56
C TYR A 238 -7.37 6.64 0.78
N SER A 239 -6.46 5.71 0.48
CA SER A 239 -5.01 5.96 0.32
C SER A 239 -4.50 5.63 -1.09
N SER A 240 -5.44 5.40 -2.01
CA SER A 240 -5.15 5.11 -3.41
C SER A 240 -6.37 5.34 -4.30
N VAL A 241 -6.15 5.61 -5.58
CA VAL A 241 -7.20 5.63 -6.62
C VAL A 241 -6.74 4.86 -7.84
N THR A 242 -7.61 4.02 -8.40
CA THR A 242 -7.39 3.38 -9.70
C THR A 242 -8.20 4.11 -10.75
N LEU A 243 -7.52 4.76 -11.69
CA LEU A 243 -8.13 5.36 -12.87
C LEU A 243 -8.25 4.29 -13.95
N THR A 244 -9.39 4.26 -14.64
CA THR A 244 -9.67 3.31 -15.73
C THR A 244 -10.28 4.06 -16.91
N GLY A 245 -10.15 3.49 -18.12
CA GLY A 245 -10.67 4.13 -19.33
C GLY A 245 -9.96 5.44 -19.68
N LEU A 246 -8.67 5.56 -19.30
CA LEU A 246 -7.86 6.71 -19.68
C LEU A 246 -7.68 6.79 -21.19
N GLU A 247 -7.84 7.99 -21.74
CA GLU A 247 -7.65 8.21 -23.17
C GLU A 247 -6.18 8.04 -23.57
N PRO A 248 -5.87 7.65 -24.81
CA PRO A 248 -4.49 7.60 -25.26
C PRO A 248 -3.88 9.00 -25.36
N GLY A 249 -2.72 9.21 -24.74
CA GLY A 249 -2.08 10.52 -24.71
C GLY A 249 -1.10 10.70 -23.56
N ALA A 250 -0.46 11.86 -23.52
CA ALA A 250 0.32 12.27 -22.36
C ALA A 250 -0.63 12.78 -21.27
N HIS A 251 -0.39 12.35 -20.04
CA HIS A 251 -1.22 12.69 -18.89
C HIS A 251 -0.40 13.20 -17.72
N THR A 252 -1.04 13.98 -16.84
CA THR A 252 -0.48 14.36 -15.55
C THR A 252 -1.54 14.22 -14.47
N PHE A 253 -1.22 13.47 -13.42
CA PHE A 253 -2.06 13.29 -12.25
C PHE A 253 -1.66 14.30 -11.18
N TYR A 254 -2.62 15.00 -10.59
CA TYR A 254 -2.42 15.96 -9.51
C TYR A 254 -3.12 15.49 -8.25
N LEU A 255 -2.53 15.76 -7.09
CA LEU A 255 -3.06 15.37 -5.78
C LEU A 255 -2.79 16.46 -4.74
N MET A 256 -3.79 16.73 -3.90
CA MET A 256 -3.65 17.53 -2.68
C MET A 256 -4.63 17.02 -1.62
N VAL A 257 -4.41 17.40 -0.37
CA VAL A 257 -5.28 17.02 0.75
C VAL A 257 -5.69 18.26 1.54
N GLU A 258 -6.80 18.16 2.25
CA GLU A 258 -7.37 19.24 3.07
C GLU A 258 -7.83 18.69 4.42
N ASP A 259 -7.50 19.43 5.46
CA ASP A 259 -7.93 19.14 6.82
C ASP A 259 -9.31 19.73 7.15
N ILE A 260 -9.79 19.43 8.34
CA ILE A 260 -11.09 19.88 8.86
C ILE A 260 -11.14 21.40 9.11
N ALA A 261 -10.00 22.07 9.24
CA ALA A 261 -9.90 23.53 9.34
C ALA A 261 -9.84 24.23 7.97
N GLY A 262 -9.79 23.45 6.87
CA GLY A 262 -9.73 23.94 5.50
C GLY A 262 -8.32 24.27 5.00
N ALA A 263 -7.27 23.95 5.77
CA ALA A 263 -5.91 24.13 5.28
C ALA A 263 -5.53 23.00 4.32
N ARG A 264 -4.80 23.37 3.26
CA ARG A 264 -4.44 22.47 2.16
C ARG A 264 -2.96 22.18 2.12
N SER A 265 -2.62 20.96 1.72
CA SER A 265 -1.25 20.62 1.35
C SER A 265 -0.82 21.33 0.07
N PRO A 266 0.49 21.42 -0.21
CA PRO A 266 0.97 21.64 -1.57
C PRO A 266 0.38 20.61 -2.54
N ILE A 267 0.20 21.01 -3.80
CA ILE A 267 -0.17 20.09 -4.88
C ILE A 267 1.08 19.30 -5.29
N ILE A 268 0.98 17.98 -5.26
CA ILE A 268 1.98 17.09 -5.86
C ILE A 268 1.47 16.56 -7.21
N SER A 269 2.37 16.15 -8.09
CA SER A 269 1.99 15.60 -9.39
C SER A 269 2.80 14.39 -9.81
N TYR A 270 2.22 13.54 -10.65
CA TYR A 270 2.97 12.54 -11.41
C TYR A 270 2.64 12.68 -12.90
N PRO A 271 3.64 12.78 -13.78
CA PRO A 271 5.07 12.93 -13.49
C PRO A 271 5.43 14.19 -12.69
N ASP A 272 6.56 14.16 -11.99
CA ASP A 272 7.20 15.36 -11.43
C ASP A 272 8.60 15.51 -12.04
N SER A 273 8.74 16.46 -12.96
CA SER A 273 10.01 16.75 -13.63
C SER A 273 11.13 17.26 -12.71
N THR A 274 10.82 17.62 -11.47
CA THR A 274 11.82 18.03 -10.48
C THR A 274 12.44 16.84 -9.75
N ASN A 275 11.81 15.67 -9.81
CA ASN A 275 12.34 14.43 -9.26
C ASN A 275 13.17 13.68 -10.32
N PRO A 276 14.51 13.64 -10.20
CA PRO A 276 15.38 13.03 -11.21
C PRO A 276 15.34 11.50 -11.21
N ASP A 277 14.74 10.89 -10.19
CA ASP A 277 14.73 9.43 -9.99
C ASP A 277 13.45 8.77 -10.56
N GLU A 278 12.44 9.55 -10.93
CA GLU A 278 11.15 9.08 -11.46
C GLU A 278 10.98 9.37 -12.95
N ALA A 279 10.02 8.71 -13.59
CA ALA A 279 9.66 9.02 -14.98
C ALA A 279 9.27 10.50 -15.13
N HIS A 280 9.79 11.15 -16.18
CA HIS A 280 9.50 12.56 -16.47
C HIS A 280 8.24 12.75 -17.33
N VAL A 281 7.83 11.70 -18.05
CA VAL A 281 6.66 11.71 -18.94
C VAL A 281 5.82 10.47 -18.66
N TRP A 282 4.50 10.63 -18.64
CA TRP A 282 3.55 9.52 -18.56
C TRP A 282 2.66 9.53 -19.79
N VAL A 283 2.64 8.41 -20.51
CA VAL A 283 1.84 8.23 -21.73
C VAL A 283 0.95 7.00 -21.61
N VAL A 284 -0.34 7.20 -21.80
CA VAL A 284 -1.32 6.12 -21.96
C VAL A 284 -1.30 5.66 -23.41
N LYS A 285 -1.04 4.37 -23.63
CA LYS A 285 -1.04 3.72 -24.94
C LYS A 285 -2.44 3.25 -25.31
N PRO A 286 -2.81 3.32 -26.61
CA PRO A 286 -4.03 2.69 -27.07
C PRO A 286 -3.95 1.17 -26.93
N VAL A 287 -5.08 0.53 -26.62
CA VAL A 287 -5.24 -0.93 -26.68
C VAL A 287 -5.54 -1.29 -28.13
N VAL A 288 -4.56 -1.88 -28.80
CA VAL A 288 -4.63 -2.27 -30.21
C VAL A 288 -4.66 -3.79 -30.32
N GLY A 289 -5.62 -4.30 -31.08
CA GLY A 289 -5.77 -5.73 -31.34
C GLY A 289 -6.25 -6.55 -30.15
N GLN A 290 -6.13 -7.87 -30.28
CA GLN A 290 -6.49 -8.83 -29.23
C GLN A 290 -5.29 -9.54 -28.61
N VAL A 291 -4.09 -9.28 -29.15
CA VAL A 291 -2.84 -9.90 -28.70
C VAL A 291 -1.99 -8.86 -27.98
N LEU A 292 -1.50 -9.23 -26.80
CA LEU A 292 -0.46 -8.49 -26.08
C LEU A 292 0.87 -9.23 -26.20
N LEU A 293 1.89 -8.53 -26.66
CA LEU A 293 3.27 -8.95 -26.55
C LEU A 293 3.87 -8.31 -25.29
N VAL A 294 4.18 -9.12 -24.29
CA VAL A 294 4.86 -8.70 -23.07
C VAL A 294 6.35 -8.98 -23.19
N ASP A 295 7.11 -7.91 -23.06
CA ASP A 295 8.56 -7.91 -23.06
C ASP A 295 9.06 -7.78 -21.62
N ASP A 296 9.38 -8.94 -21.04
CA ASP A 296 9.97 -9.12 -19.70
C ASP A 296 11.48 -9.44 -19.85
N PHE A 297 12.11 -8.79 -20.83
CA PHE A 297 13.52 -8.91 -21.14
C PHE A 297 14.21 -7.56 -20.87
N PRO A 298 14.58 -7.25 -19.61
CA PRO A 298 15.36 -6.06 -19.33
C PRO A 298 16.73 -6.18 -19.99
N GLN A 299 17.05 -5.31 -20.93
CA GLN A 299 18.42 -5.14 -21.41
C GLN A 299 18.77 -3.69 -21.66
N ASP A 300 19.98 -3.34 -21.20
CA ASP A 300 20.64 -2.04 -21.41
C ASP A 300 21.08 -1.80 -22.88
N GLN A 301 20.73 -2.68 -23.84
CA GLN A 301 21.18 -2.64 -25.25
C GLN A 301 20.01 -2.78 -26.24
N GLU A 302 20.31 -2.84 -27.55
CA GLU A 302 19.31 -3.07 -28.60
C GLU A 302 18.46 -4.33 -28.32
N ASN A 303 17.17 -4.14 -28.07
CA ASN A 303 16.22 -5.23 -27.81
C ASN A 303 15.83 -5.98 -29.11
N LYS A 304 16.73 -6.86 -29.57
CA LYS A 304 16.54 -7.67 -30.78
C LYS A 304 15.50 -8.76 -30.59
N ALA A 305 15.28 -9.21 -29.35
CA ALA A 305 14.22 -10.16 -29.03
C ALA A 305 12.85 -9.58 -29.35
N LEU A 306 12.54 -8.40 -28.80
CA LEU A 306 11.31 -7.68 -29.09
C LEU A 306 11.14 -7.47 -30.59
N SER A 307 12.19 -7.00 -31.26
CA SER A 307 12.18 -6.80 -32.71
C SER A 307 11.81 -8.09 -33.47
N TRP A 308 12.38 -9.23 -33.09
CA TRP A 308 12.09 -10.53 -33.70
C TRP A 308 10.63 -10.97 -33.44
N TYR A 309 10.13 -10.89 -32.21
CA TYR A 309 8.72 -11.20 -31.90
C TYR A 309 7.76 -10.31 -32.68
N ARG A 310 8.08 -9.00 -32.85
CA ARG A 310 7.30 -8.09 -33.68
C ARG A 310 7.22 -8.57 -35.13
N THR A 311 8.33 -8.99 -35.75
CA THR A 311 8.29 -9.51 -37.15
C THR A 311 7.37 -10.73 -37.32
N ILE A 312 7.28 -11.57 -36.29
CA ILE A 312 6.36 -12.73 -36.29
C ILE A 312 4.93 -12.23 -36.20
N LEU A 313 4.61 -11.35 -35.25
CA LEU A 313 3.26 -10.81 -35.07
C LEU A 313 2.79 -10.00 -36.28
N ASP A 314 3.65 -9.19 -36.88
CA ASP A 314 3.36 -8.47 -38.13
C ASP A 314 2.89 -9.43 -39.24
N THR A 315 3.44 -10.65 -39.26
CA THR A 315 3.06 -11.70 -40.23
C THR A 315 1.82 -12.48 -39.79
N VAL A 316 1.68 -12.75 -38.49
CA VAL A 316 0.63 -13.64 -37.95
C VAL A 316 -0.69 -12.91 -37.77
N VAL A 317 -0.67 -11.73 -37.13
CA VAL A 317 -1.85 -10.92 -36.82
C VAL A 317 -1.96 -9.67 -37.68
N GLY A 318 -0.84 -9.17 -38.21
CA GLY A 318 -0.76 -7.95 -39.02
C GLY A 318 0.02 -6.84 -38.33
N ALA A 319 0.71 -6.02 -39.13
CA ALA A 319 1.41 -4.85 -38.64
C ALA A 319 0.44 -3.89 -37.94
N ASP A 320 0.83 -3.36 -36.78
CA ASP A 320 0.03 -2.47 -35.95
C ASP A 320 -1.35 -3.05 -35.56
N GLN A 321 -1.47 -4.38 -35.43
CA GLN A 321 -2.71 -5.08 -35.00
C GLN A 321 -2.57 -5.80 -33.66
N TYR A 322 -1.59 -5.40 -32.85
CA TYR A 322 -1.35 -5.92 -31.50
C TYR A 322 -0.71 -4.83 -30.64
N SER A 323 -0.70 -5.05 -29.33
CA SER A 323 -0.08 -4.13 -28.37
C SER A 323 1.21 -4.72 -27.81
N VAL A 324 2.10 -3.84 -27.38
CA VAL A 324 3.36 -4.22 -26.72
C VAL A 324 3.40 -3.59 -25.35
N TRP A 325 3.77 -4.39 -24.34
CA TRP A 325 4.10 -3.91 -23.00
C TRP A 325 5.55 -4.24 -22.68
N GLU A 326 6.37 -3.20 -22.61
CA GLU A 326 7.77 -3.29 -22.19
C GLU A 326 7.79 -3.05 -20.68
N ILE A 327 8.11 -4.10 -19.90
CA ILE A 327 8.06 -4.04 -18.44
C ILE A 327 9.26 -3.25 -17.88
N GLY A 328 10.44 -3.44 -18.49
CA GLY A 328 11.69 -2.97 -17.90
C GLY A 328 12.12 -3.86 -16.74
N ASP A 329 12.61 -3.28 -15.64
CA ASP A 329 13.12 -4.04 -14.49
C ASP A 329 12.09 -4.25 -13.36
N ALA A 330 10.93 -3.60 -13.44
CA ALA A 330 9.89 -3.65 -12.40
C ALA A 330 8.47 -3.59 -12.98
N LEU A 331 7.58 -4.38 -12.40
CA LEU A 331 6.14 -4.28 -12.67
C LEU A 331 5.52 -3.02 -12.02
N PRO A 332 4.35 -2.57 -12.51
CA PRO A 332 3.50 -1.64 -11.77
C PRO A 332 3.33 -2.07 -10.31
N PHE A 333 3.43 -1.11 -9.41
CA PHE A 333 3.31 -1.34 -7.97
C PHE A 333 1.99 -2.02 -7.59
N SER A 334 0.90 -1.66 -8.27
CA SER A 334 -0.43 -2.23 -8.05
C SER A 334 -0.64 -3.49 -8.88
N ALA A 335 -0.94 -4.61 -8.22
CA ALA A 335 -1.35 -5.84 -8.91
C ALA A 335 -2.63 -5.67 -9.75
N THR A 336 -3.47 -4.69 -9.39
CA THR A 336 -4.66 -4.29 -10.17
C THR A 336 -4.26 -3.79 -11.55
N ASP A 337 -3.18 -3.02 -11.66
CA ASP A 337 -2.69 -2.48 -12.93
C ASP A 337 -2.14 -3.60 -13.82
N VAL A 338 -1.34 -4.51 -13.23
CA VAL A 338 -0.85 -5.70 -13.94
C VAL A 338 -2.02 -6.55 -14.46
N THR A 339 -3.02 -6.81 -13.63
CA THR A 339 -4.19 -7.61 -14.02
C THR A 339 -5.01 -6.92 -15.11
N ALA A 340 -5.23 -5.60 -15.00
CA ALA A 340 -5.93 -4.82 -16.00
C ALA A 340 -5.19 -4.84 -17.35
N ASN A 341 -3.87 -4.65 -17.34
CA ASN A 341 -3.03 -4.70 -18.54
C ASN A 341 -3.19 -6.02 -19.30
N LEU A 342 -3.27 -7.15 -18.60
CA LEU A 342 -3.51 -8.46 -19.21
C LEU A 342 -4.96 -8.59 -19.73
N ASN A 343 -5.94 -8.16 -18.94
CA ASN A 343 -7.37 -8.32 -19.24
C ASN A 343 -7.87 -7.49 -20.43
N TYR A 344 -7.09 -6.53 -20.93
CA TYR A 344 -7.39 -5.82 -22.17
C TYR A 344 -7.29 -6.70 -23.41
N PHE A 345 -6.70 -7.89 -23.31
CA PHE A 345 -6.37 -8.77 -24.43
C PHE A 345 -6.92 -10.17 -24.22
N SER A 346 -7.18 -10.90 -25.31
CA SER A 346 -7.63 -12.30 -25.24
C SER A 346 -6.47 -13.28 -25.24
N SER A 347 -5.31 -12.86 -25.76
CA SER A 347 -4.10 -13.66 -25.82
C SER A 347 -2.89 -12.83 -25.42
N VAL A 348 -2.08 -13.37 -24.53
CA VAL A 348 -0.84 -12.75 -24.05
C VAL A 348 0.33 -13.66 -24.42
N LEU A 349 1.33 -13.09 -25.09
CA LEU A 349 2.63 -13.72 -25.34
C LEU A 349 3.67 -13.05 -24.46
N TRP A 350 4.21 -13.77 -23.49
CA TRP A 350 5.20 -13.28 -22.54
C TRP A 350 6.54 -13.93 -22.82
N PHE A 351 7.58 -13.16 -23.12
CA PHE A 351 8.94 -13.71 -23.23
C PHE A 351 9.83 -13.09 -22.16
N SER A 352 10.52 -13.95 -21.41
CA SER A 352 11.39 -13.50 -20.31
C SER A 352 12.85 -13.38 -20.73
N ALA A 353 13.63 -12.72 -19.87
CA ALA A 353 15.07 -12.64 -19.96
C ALA A 353 15.75 -14.00 -20.22
N TYR A 354 16.67 -14.03 -21.18
CA TYR A 354 17.57 -15.17 -21.40
C TYR A 354 18.62 -15.27 -20.28
N THR A 355 19.09 -14.10 -19.84
CA THR A 355 19.93 -13.90 -18.66
C THR A 355 19.54 -12.54 -18.10
N GLN A 356 18.99 -12.46 -16.88
CA GLN A 356 18.82 -11.29 -16.00
C GLN A 356 17.66 -11.54 -15.01
N LYS A 357 17.07 -10.47 -14.46
CA LYS A 357 15.84 -10.47 -13.68
C LYS A 357 14.65 -10.67 -14.61
N GLU A 358 13.67 -11.43 -14.15
CA GLU A 358 12.38 -11.64 -14.79
C GLU A 358 11.29 -11.33 -13.77
N THR A 359 10.12 -10.90 -14.24
CA THR A 359 9.04 -10.41 -13.37
C THR A 359 7.80 -11.30 -13.38
N TYR A 360 7.75 -12.33 -14.24
CA TYR A 360 6.58 -13.23 -14.31
C TYR A 360 6.23 -13.89 -12.97
N LEU A 361 7.20 -14.11 -12.07
CA LEU A 361 6.94 -14.62 -10.72
C LEU A 361 6.20 -13.60 -9.86
N GLU A 362 6.62 -12.34 -9.91
CA GLU A 362 5.96 -11.22 -9.23
C GLU A 362 4.53 -11.02 -9.77
N ALA A 363 4.30 -11.28 -11.06
CA ALA A 363 2.98 -11.23 -11.71
C ALA A 363 2.10 -12.47 -11.48
N SER A 364 2.50 -13.45 -10.66
CA SER A 364 1.85 -14.77 -10.62
C SER A 364 0.35 -14.73 -10.30
N SER A 365 -0.08 -13.88 -9.37
CA SER A 365 -1.50 -13.72 -9.01
C SER A 365 -2.30 -13.11 -10.17
N SER A 366 -1.75 -12.11 -10.84
CA SER A 366 -2.36 -11.44 -11.99
C SER A 366 -2.48 -12.37 -13.19
N ILE A 367 -1.43 -13.14 -13.50
CA ILE A 367 -1.46 -14.17 -14.56
C ILE A 367 -2.50 -15.24 -14.25
N THR A 368 -2.55 -15.71 -12.99
CA THR A 368 -3.55 -16.71 -12.57
C THR A 368 -4.97 -16.14 -12.74
N SER A 369 -5.22 -14.91 -12.30
CA SER A 369 -6.53 -14.26 -12.46
C SER A 369 -6.93 -14.12 -13.93
N TYR A 370 -6.01 -13.64 -14.77
CA TYR A 370 -6.22 -13.51 -16.21
C TYR A 370 -6.60 -14.85 -16.87
N VAL A 371 -5.83 -15.91 -16.63
CA VAL A 371 -6.11 -17.25 -17.19
C VAL A 371 -7.45 -17.78 -16.69
N MET A 372 -7.74 -17.67 -15.38
CA MET A 372 -8.99 -18.13 -14.79
C MET A 372 -10.21 -17.34 -15.32
N SER A 373 -10.02 -16.11 -15.80
CA SER A 373 -11.05 -15.31 -16.46
C SER A 373 -11.29 -15.65 -17.94
N GLY A 374 -10.52 -16.59 -18.51
CA GLY A 374 -10.65 -17.05 -19.89
C GLY A 374 -9.54 -16.59 -20.84
N GLY A 375 -8.56 -15.81 -20.35
CA GLY A 375 -7.45 -15.32 -21.14
C GLY A 375 -6.44 -16.41 -21.53
N ASN A 376 -5.99 -16.42 -22.78
CA ASN A 376 -4.94 -17.34 -23.23
C ASN A 376 -3.55 -16.75 -22.95
N PHE A 377 -2.64 -17.57 -22.44
CA PHE A 377 -1.33 -17.12 -22.00
C PHE A 377 -0.24 -18.06 -22.52
N PHE A 378 0.73 -17.52 -23.24
CA PHE A 378 1.97 -18.22 -23.60
C PHE A 378 3.12 -17.56 -22.87
N ILE A 379 4.00 -18.36 -22.28
CA ILE A 379 5.26 -17.90 -21.70
C ILE A 379 6.47 -18.71 -22.16
N ASP A 380 7.48 -18.01 -22.62
CA ASP A 380 8.86 -18.52 -22.75
C ASP A 380 9.64 -18.14 -21.49
N ALA A 381 10.01 -19.14 -20.69
CA ALA A 381 10.73 -19.02 -19.43
C ALA A 381 12.04 -19.86 -19.47
N PRO A 382 13.12 -19.35 -20.11
CA PRO A 382 14.36 -20.09 -20.34
C PRO A 382 15.08 -20.52 -19.07
N ASP A 383 15.15 -19.64 -18.07
CA ASP A 383 15.69 -19.92 -16.76
C ASP A 383 14.52 -20.14 -15.80
N LEU A 384 13.97 -21.36 -15.83
CA LEU A 384 12.90 -21.79 -14.93
C LEU A 384 13.44 -21.91 -13.49
N LYS A 385 13.74 -20.78 -12.84
CA LYS A 385 14.45 -20.69 -11.55
C LYS A 385 13.62 -21.30 -10.42
N ASP A 386 12.35 -20.95 -10.38
CA ASP A 386 11.35 -21.41 -9.41
C ASP A 386 10.28 -22.25 -10.12
N SER A 387 9.68 -23.22 -9.43
CA SER A 387 8.57 -24.06 -9.91
C SER A 387 7.31 -23.94 -9.04
N THR A 388 7.26 -22.97 -8.13
CA THR A 388 6.15 -22.75 -7.18
C THR A 388 5.05 -21.83 -7.70
N PHE A 389 5.15 -21.37 -8.96
CA PHE A 389 4.13 -20.53 -9.57
C PHE A 389 2.79 -21.28 -9.69
N THR A 390 1.70 -20.55 -9.40
CA THR A 390 0.35 -21.11 -9.32
C THR A 390 -0.36 -21.23 -10.66
N TRP A 391 0.04 -20.43 -11.64
CA TRP A 391 -0.59 -20.38 -12.96
C TRP A 391 -0.24 -21.57 -13.85
N PHE A 392 0.82 -22.33 -13.54
CA PHE A 392 1.13 -23.59 -14.21
C PHE A 392 1.81 -24.59 -13.25
N PRO A 393 1.05 -25.28 -12.37
CA PRO A 393 1.62 -26.13 -11.34
C PRO A 393 2.48 -27.26 -11.91
N LEU A 394 3.66 -27.47 -11.32
CA LEU A 394 4.62 -28.50 -11.71
C LEU A 394 4.74 -29.58 -10.63
N GLN A 395 4.74 -30.85 -11.04
CA GLN A 395 5.08 -31.96 -10.17
C GLN A 395 6.59 -32.01 -9.92
N SER A 396 7.40 -31.76 -10.95
CA SER A 396 8.86 -31.71 -10.83
C SER A 396 9.51 -30.95 -11.99
N SER A 397 10.75 -30.52 -11.80
CA SER A 397 11.62 -30.00 -12.86
C SER A 397 13.02 -30.60 -12.76
N THR A 398 13.67 -30.84 -13.91
CA THR A 398 15.00 -31.47 -14.00
C THR A 398 15.90 -30.71 -14.97
N VAL A 399 17.12 -30.41 -14.55
CA VAL A 399 18.12 -29.73 -15.41
C VAL A 399 18.53 -30.63 -16.56
N LEU A 400 18.36 -30.16 -17.81
CA LEU A 400 18.68 -30.91 -19.02
C LEU A 400 20.19 -30.88 -19.34
N ASN A 401 20.85 -29.77 -19.04
CA ASN A 401 22.25 -29.51 -19.38
C ASN A 401 23.05 -29.07 -18.14
N PRO A 402 23.46 -29.99 -17.25
CA PRO A 402 24.19 -29.66 -16.01
C PRO A 402 25.48 -28.83 -16.24
N SER A 403 26.10 -28.97 -17.41
CA SER A 403 27.26 -28.18 -17.86
C SER A 403 26.95 -26.69 -18.10
N GLY A 404 25.67 -26.29 -18.11
CA GLY A 404 25.21 -24.97 -18.55
C GLY A 404 25.31 -24.77 -20.07
N ARG A 405 25.52 -25.84 -20.84
CA ARG A 405 25.68 -25.78 -22.29
C ARG A 405 24.81 -26.82 -22.98
N LEU A 406 23.86 -26.37 -23.79
CA LEU A 406 23.09 -27.23 -24.69
C LEU A 406 23.43 -26.87 -26.14
N PHE A 407 24.07 -27.82 -26.82
CA PHE A 407 24.71 -27.59 -28.12
C PHE A 407 23.69 -27.50 -29.27
N PRO A 408 24.06 -26.85 -30.39
CA PRO A 408 23.26 -26.88 -31.61
C PRO A 408 23.03 -28.30 -32.16
N GLY A 409 22.01 -28.44 -33.01
CA GLY A 409 21.65 -29.70 -33.68
C GLY A 409 20.75 -30.63 -32.86
N ARG A 410 20.34 -30.21 -31.66
CA ARG A 410 19.41 -30.94 -30.80
C ARG A 410 17.99 -30.60 -31.21
N ARG A 411 17.17 -31.63 -31.43
CA ARG A 411 15.79 -31.47 -31.90
C ARG A 411 14.80 -31.50 -30.75
N LEU A 412 13.78 -30.67 -30.85
CA LEU A 412 12.56 -30.73 -30.06
C LEU A 412 11.48 -31.28 -30.99
N ILE A 413 10.92 -32.42 -30.64
CA ILE A 413 9.89 -33.08 -31.43
C ILE A 413 8.55 -32.49 -31.03
N SER A 414 7.78 -32.06 -32.02
CA SER A 414 6.43 -31.54 -31.78
C SER A 414 5.44 -32.69 -31.58
N ASP A 415 4.67 -32.61 -30.50
CA ASP A 415 3.53 -33.50 -30.25
C ASP A 415 2.28 -33.10 -31.06
N ILE A 416 2.34 -31.97 -31.77
CA ILE A 416 1.23 -31.42 -32.57
C ILE A 416 1.32 -31.95 -34.01
N ARG A 417 2.40 -31.61 -34.72
CA ARG A 417 2.65 -32.05 -36.10
C ARG A 417 4.14 -31.91 -36.50
N PRO A 418 4.67 -32.78 -37.39
CA PRO A 418 6.10 -32.82 -37.70
C PRO A 418 6.69 -31.56 -38.35
N ASP A 419 5.89 -30.74 -39.03
CA ASP A 419 6.33 -29.45 -39.62
C ASP A 419 6.59 -28.37 -38.56
N LEU A 420 6.20 -28.61 -37.32
CA LEU A 420 6.50 -27.75 -36.17
C LEU A 420 7.72 -28.24 -35.37
N ASP A 421 8.42 -29.29 -35.80
CA ASP A 421 9.66 -29.73 -35.17
C ASP A 421 10.70 -28.61 -35.14
N LEU A 422 11.25 -28.35 -33.95
CA LEU A 422 12.25 -27.30 -33.73
C LEU A 422 13.64 -27.92 -33.61
N GLU A 423 14.65 -27.12 -33.92
CA GLU A 423 16.04 -27.48 -33.71
C GLU A 423 16.78 -26.33 -33.03
N ILE A 424 17.65 -26.69 -32.08
CA ILE A 424 18.55 -25.74 -31.45
C ILE A 424 19.58 -25.32 -32.50
N SER A 425 19.43 -24.11 -33.02
CA SER A 425 20.29 -23.54 -34.06
C SER A 425 21.55 -22.88 -33.50
N GLN A 426 21.53 -22.50 -32.21
CA GLN A 426 22.63 -21.80 -31.53
C GLN A 426 22.90 -22.40 -30.15
N LEU A 427 24.12 -22.23 -29.65
CA LEU A 427 24.49 -22.69 -28.31
C LEU A 427 23.62 -22.00 -27.26
N ILE A 428 22.91 -22.79 -26.45
CA ILE A 428 22.28 -22.29 -25.23
C ILE A 428 23.32 -22.39 -24.11
N ALA A 429 23.67 -21.24 -23.54
CA ALA A 429 24.74 -21.06 -22.56
C ALA A 429 24.21 -20.75 -21.15
N ILE A 430 23.00 -21.21 -20.86
CA ILE A 430 22.34 -21.17 -19.56
C ILE A 430 21.90 -22.57 -19.17
N ARG A 431 21.62 -22.80 -17.89
CA ARG A 431 20.99 -24.05 -17.45
C ARG A 431 19.51 -23.99 -17.77
N VAL A 432 19.05 -24.93 -18.56
CA VAL A 432 17.64 -25.08 -18.91
C VAL A 432 17.08 -26.34 -18.27
N LYS A 433 15.78 -26.33 -18.01
CA LYS A 433 15.08 -27.43 -17.36
C LYS A 433 14.05 -28.04 -18.28
N SER A 434 13.84 -29.34 -18.10
CA SER A 434 12.60 -30.02 -18.45
C SER A 434 11.68 -30.02 -17.23
N PHE A 435 10.41 -30.29 -17.45
CA PHE A 435 9.44 -30.32 -16.37
C PHE A 435 8.37 -31.39 -16.59
N VAL A 436 7.74 -31.78 -15.48
CA VAL A 436 6.55 -32.62 -15.48
C VAL A 436 5.43 -31.79 -14.85
N PRO A 437 4.39 -31.40 -15.61
CA PRO A 437 3.25 -30.67 -15.07
C PRO A 437 2.50 -31.51 -14.02
N ASP A 438 1.92 -30.86 -13.03
CA ASP A 438 1.03 -31.54 -12.08
C ASP A 438 -0.32 -31.83 -12.74
N SER A 439 -0.47 -33.04 -13.26
CA SER A 439 -1.71 -33.50 -13.91
C SER A 439 -2.95 -33.44 -13.02
N SER A 440 -2.81 -33.36 -11.69
CA SER A 440 -3.96 -33.25 -10.80
C SER A 440 -4.54 -31.82 -10.74
N ALA A 441 -3.76 -30.82 -11.15
CA ALA A 441 -4.18 -29.42 -11.15
C ALA A 441 -4.97 -29.03 -12.41
N PHE A 442 -4.75 -29.72 -13.53
CA PHE A 442 -5.35 -29.37 -14.83
C PHE A 442 -6.51 -30.31 -15.19
N GLU A 443 -7.54 -29.74 -15.80
CA GLU A 443 -8.60 -30.53 -16.44
C GLU A 443 -8.16 -31.04 -17.81
N ILE A 444 -7.46 -30.18 -18.56
CA ILE A 444 -6.86 -30.52 -19.84
C ILE A 444 -5.36 -30.26 -19.72
N LEU A 445 -4.57 -31.30 -19.98
CA LEU A 445 -3.12 -31.22 -20.02
C LEU A 445 -2.61 -31.91 -21.29
N ARG A 446 -1.78 -31.23 -22.08
CA ARG A 446 -1.20 -31.77 -23.31
C ARG A 446 0.26 -31.36 -23.47
N GLY A 447 1.15 -32.32 -23.71
CA GLY A 447 2.51 -32.05 -24.16
C GLY A 447 2.49 -31.38 -25.53
N LEU A 448 3.35 -30.37 -25.74
CA LEU A 448 3.51 -29.72 -27.05
C LEU A 448 4.89 -30.02 -27.65
N TYR A 449 5.91 -30.07 -26.81
CA TYR A 449 7.28 -30.41 -27.21
C TYR A 449 7.99 -31.27 -26.18
N HIS A 450 8.76 -32.21 -26.68
CA HIS A 450 9.72 -32.99 -25.93
C HIS A 450 11.08 -33.03 -26.63
N MET A 451 12.15 -33.20 -25.87
CA MET A 451 13.49 -33.39 -26.43
C MET A 451 13.54 -34.70 -27.21
N ALA A 452 14.24 -34.70 -28.34
CA ALA A 452 14.61 -35.95 -29.00
C ALA A 452 15.53 -36.82 -28.10
N GLU A 453 15.69 -38.09 -28.47
CA GLU A 453 16.63 -39.00 -27.80
C GLU A 453 18.03 -38.37 -27.67
N PRO A 454 18.69 -38.53 -26.51
CA PRO A 454 19.97 -37.87 -26.24
C PRO A 454 21.06 -38.38 -27.18
N GLN A 455 21.89 -37.46 -27.65
CA GLN A 455 23.08 -37.75 -28.45
C GLN A 455 24.33 -37.80 -27.55
N SER A 456 25.47 -38.12 -28.14
CA SER A 456 26.75 -38.09 -27.42
C SER A 456 27.01 -36.69 -26.84
N GLY A 457 27.26 -36.63 -25.53
CA GLY A 457 27.50 -35.39 -24.79
C GLY A 457 26.26 -34.75 -24.16
N ASP A 458 25.08 -35.30 -24.40
CA ASP A 458 23.84 -34.89 -23.76
C ASP A 458 23.67 -35.58 -22.41
N ALA A 459 23.02 -34.91 -21.45
CA ALA A 459 22.95 -35.35 -20.06
C ALA A 459 21.55 -35.80 -19.59
N TRP A 460 20.52 -35.60 -20.42
CA TRP A 460 19.17 -36.07 -20.11
C TRP A 460 18.96 -37.53 -20.53
N THR A 461 17.89 -38.13 -20.01
CA THR A 461 17.49 -39.50 -20.32
C THR A 461 16.10 -39.50 -20.97
N GLY A 462 15.90 -40.38 -21.96
CA GLY A 462 14.65 -40.47 -22.72
C GLY A 462 14.32 -39.17 -23.47
N THR A 463 13.02 -38.86 -23.56
CA THR A 463 12.48 -37.71 -24.29
C THR A 463 11.73 -36.75 -23.36
N PRO A 464 12.45 -35.98 -22.51
CA PRO A 464 11.82 -35.14 -21.50
C PRO A 464 11.02 -33.98 -22.10
N THR A 465 9.89 -33.64 -21.46
CA THR A 465 9.00 -32.55 -21.86
C THR A 465 9.61 -31.17 -21.59
N VAL A 466 9.46 -30.27 -22.55
CA VAL A 466 9.97 -28.89 -22.52
C VAL A 466 8.93 -27.85 -22.89
N ALA A 467 7.78 -28.28 -23.41
CA ALA A 467 6.61 -27.43 -23.54
C ALA A 467 5.32 -28.21 -23.29
N SER A 468 4.36 -27.57 -22.63
CA SER A 468 3.04 -28.15 -22.39
C SER A 468 1.97 -27.08 -22.29
N LEU A 469 0.76 -27.49 -22.64
CA LEU A 469 -0.47 -26.72 -22.51
C LEU A 469 -1.28 -27.25 -21.34
N GLY A 470 -1.75 -26.35 -20.49
CA GLY A 470 -2.67 -26.61 -19.40
C GLY A 470 -3.95 -25.80 -19.52
N GLN A 471 -5.06 -26.36 -19.02
CA GLN A 471 -6.34 -25.69 -18.86
C GLN A 471 -6.99 -26.15 -17.55
N PHE A 472 -7.32 -25.20 -16.68
CA PHE A 472 -8.01 -25.44 -15.41
C PHE A 472 -9.52 -25.53 -15.60
N ARG A 473 -10.18 -26.25 -14.69
CA ARG A 473 -11.63 -26.20 -14.51
C ARG A 473 -11.98 -25.05 -13.55
N VAL A 474 -12.73 -24.05 -14.03
CA VAL A 474 -13.20 -22.92 -13.21
C VAL A 474 -14.54 -23.25 -12.55
N SER A 475 -15.43 -23.92 -13.30
CA SER A 475 -16.72 -24.39 -12.82
C SER A 475 -17.04 -25.76 -13.45
N PRO A 476 -18.11 -26.47 -13.02
CA PRO A 476 -18.50 -27.73 -13.64
C PRO A 476 -18.70 -27.65 -15.18
N THR A 477 -19.00 -26.47 -15.71
CA THR A 477 -19.30 -26.23 -17.13
C THR A 477 -18.33 -25.28 -17.83
N THR A 478 -17.35 -24.71 -17.11
CA THR A 478 -16.49 -23.66 -17.64
C THR A 478 -15.03 -24.01 -17.40
N LEU A 479 -14.25 -24.00 -18.48
CA LEU A 479 -12.80 -24.07 -18.44
C LEU A 479 -12.20 -22.67 -18.40
N SER A 480 -11.02 -22.55 -17.82
CA SER A 480 -10.17 -21.35 -17.91
C SER A 480 -9.64 -21.17 -19.34
N GLY A 481 -8.93 -20.07 -19.58
CA GLY A 481 -8.13 -19.91 -20.80
C GLY A 481 -6.98 -20.92 -20.85
N LYS A 482 -6.34 -21.04 -22.01
CA LYS A 482 -5.25 -21.97 -22.23
C LYS A 482 -3.93 -21.33 -21.80
N ILE A 483 -3.15 -22.05 -21.00
CA ILE A 483 -1.80 -21.62 -20.63
C ILE A 483 -0.74 -22.56 -21.22
N VAL A 484 0.28 -21.98 -21.85
CA VAL A 484 1.39 -22.70 -22.48
C VAL A 484 2.70 -22.25 -21.85
N LEU A 485 3.44 -23.19 -21.26
CA LEU A 485 4.79 -22.97 -20.75
C LEU A 485 5.79 -23.61 -21.70
N MET A 486 6.80 -22.85 -22.12
CA MET A 486 8.00 -23.30 -22.82
C MET A 486 9.23 -23.02 -21.95
N SER A 487 9.98 -24.06 -21.58
CA SER A 487 11.13 -23.93 -20.68
C SER A 487 12.48 -23.81 -21.38
N LEU A 488 12.47 -23.80 -22.72
CA LEU A 488 13.66 -23.60 -23.53
C LEU A 488 13.57 -22.26 -24.27
N PRO A 489 14.67 -21.49 -24.32
CA PRO A 489 14.66 -20.18 -24.94
C PRO A 489 14.44 -20.24 -26.44
N ILE A 490 13.45 -19.49 -26.91
CA ILE A 490 13.23 -19.20 -28.31
C ILE A 490 14.24 -18.17 -28.82
N HIS A 491 14.65 -17.22 -27.99
CA HIS A 491 15.58 -16.14 -28.33
C HIS A 491 16.61 -15.89 -27.20
N ASN A 492 17.86 -15.50 -27.52
CA ASN A 492 18.91 -15.24 -26.52
C ASN A 492 19.23 -13.74 -26.32
N GLY A 493 18.32 -12.86 -26.70
CA GLY A 493 18.55 -11.41 -26.77
C GLY A 493 19.31 -10.92 -28.01
N ILE A 494 20.08 -11.79 -28.68
CA ILE A 494 20.86 -11.41 -29.87
C ILE A 494 20.26 -12.00 -31.15
N ARG A 495 19.84 -13.26 -31.09
CA ARG A 495 19.32 -14.02 -32.23
C ARG A 495 18.36 -15.13 -31.77
N PRO A 496 17.47 -15.61 -32.65
CA PRO A 496 16.65 -16.77 -32.38
C PRO A 496 17.52 -18.03 -32.19
N ILE A 497 17.03 -18.95 -31.36
CA ILE A 497 17.70 -20.19 -30.99
C ILE A 497 16.95 -21.40 -31.53
N MET A 498 15.63 -21.34 -31.66
CA MET A 498 14.78 -22.47 -32.05
C MET A 498 14.39 -22.39 -33.53
N GLU A 499 15.33 -22.73 -34.41
CA GLU A 499 15.19 -22.64 -35.87
C GLU A 499 15.61 -23.99 -36.49
N GLY A 500 14.67 -24.69 -37.15
CA GLY A 500 14.84 -26.05 -37.68
C GLY A 500 14.00 -26.33 -38.95
N ASN A 501 13.38 -27.51 -39.05
CA ASN A 501 12.44 -27.83 -40.14
C ASN A 501 11.15 -26.98 -40.05
N GLY A 502 10.69 -26.70 -38.83
CA GLY A 502 9.82 -25.56 -38.52
C GLY A 502 10.62 -24.38 -37.95
N SER A 503 9.93 -23.32 -37.55
CA SER A 503 10.52 -22.21 -36.79
C SER A 503 9.69 -21.91 -35.54
N ALA A 504 10.30 -21.32 -34.52
CA ALA A 504 9.54 -20.84 -33.37
C ALA A 504 8.47 -19.82 -33.76
N GLY A 505 8.67 -19.06 -34.85
CA GLY A 505 7.62 -18.24 -35.45
C GLY A 505 6.42 -19.04 -35.96
N ALA A 506 6.64 -20.21 -36.56
CA ALA A 506 5.56 -21.12 -36.97
C ALA A 506 4.81 -21.69 -35.76
N PHE A 507 5.51 -21.99 -34.66
CA PHE A 507 4.88 -22.40 -33.40
C PHE A 507 4.02 -21.28 -32.80
N ILE A 508 4.53 -20.05 -32.71
CA ILE A 508 3.74 -18.89 -32.25
C ILE A 508 2.54 -18.66 -33.16
N SER A 509 2.70 -18.82 -34.48
CA SER A 509 1.57 -18.76 -35.43
C SER A 509 0.53 -19.84 -35.15
N TYR A 510 0.94 -21.08 -34.86
CA TYR A 510 0.03 -22.16 -34.48
C TYR A 510 -0.73 -21.79 -33.19
N LEU A 511 -0.03 -21.29 -32.18
CA LEU A 511 -0.67 -20.88 -30.93
C LEU A 511 -1.76 -19.85 -31.18
N LEU A 512 -1.48 -18.79 -31.92
CA LEU A 512 -2.45 -17.71 -32.13
C LEU A 512 -3.59 -18.08 -33.10
N ARG A 513 -3.30 -18.82 -34.18
CA ARG A 513 -4.29 -19.09 -35.26
C ARG A 513 -5.08 -20.37 -35.07
N GLU A 514 -4.59 -21.31 -34.27
CA GLU A 514 -5.21 -22.62 -34.09
C GLU A 514 -5.49 -22.88 -32.60
N GLU A 515 -4.48 -22.77 -31.73
CA GLU A 515 -4.63 -23.19 -30.34
C GLU A 515 -5.46 -22.23 -29.49
N PHE A 516 -5.23 -20.92 -29.57
CA PHE A 516 -5.89 -19.89 -28.77
C PHE A 516 -7.20 -19.40 -29.39
N GLN A 517 -7.64 -20.01 -30.50
CA GLN A 517 -8.97 -19.76 -31.02
C GLN A 517 -10.03 -20.41 -30.11
N PRO A 518 -11.21 -19.78 -29.94
CA PRO A 518 -12.27 -20.25 -29.04
C PRO A 518 -12.78 -21.66 -29.32
#